data_AF-A0AB34HFF7-F1
#
_entry.id   AF-A0AB34HFF7-F1
#
_cell.length_a   1.000
_cell.length_b   1.000
_cell.length_c   1.000
_cell.angle_alpha   90.00
_cell.angle_beta   90.00
_cell.angle_gamma   90.00
#
_symmetry.space_group_name_H-M   'P 1'
#
loop_
_entity.id
_entity.type
_entity.pdbx_description
1 polymer ?
#
loop_
_entity_poly.entity_id
_entity_poly.type
_entity_poly.pdbx_seq_one_letter_code
_entity_poly.pdbx_strand_id
1 'polypeptide(L)' 'MAVNLSRNGPALQEAYEQVVNEKSPTDWALFTYEGNSNDIRVAGTGVRRGRE' A
#
# COMPACT_ATOMS: atom_id res chain seq x y z
N MET A 1 16.31 -11.65 9.76
CA MET A 1 15.85 -10.94 8.54
C MET A 1 14.82 -9.91 8.96
N ALA A 2 14.94 -8.68 8.48
CA ALA A 2 14.01 -7.58 8.80
C ALA A 2 13.47 -6.97 7.51
N VAL A 3 12.22 -6.55 7.55
CA VAL A 3 11.56 -5.86 6.44
C VAL A 3 12.13 -4.44 6.34
N ASN A 4 12.47 -4.01 5.12
CA ASN A 4 12.91 -2.64 4.85
C ASN A 4 11.74 -1.81 4.32
N LEU A 5 11.31 -0.85 5.12
CA LEU A 5 10.26 0.12 4.78
C LEU A 5 10.83 1.46 4.34
N SER A 6 12.12 1.73 4.60
CA SER A 6 12.74 3.03 4.39
C SER A 6 12.88 3.40 2.92
N ARG A 7 13.10 2.41 2.06
CA ARG A 7 13.31 2.62 0.61
C ARG A 7 12.10 3.25 -0.07
N ASN A 8 10.90 2.76 0.22
CA ASN A 8 9.63 3.23 -0.37
C ASN A 8 8.72 3.92 0.65
N GLY A 9 9.28 4.35 1.79
CA GLY A 9 8.53 4.86 2.96
C GLY A 9 7.41 5.85 2.62
N PRO A 10 7.66 6.91 1.82
CA PRO A 10 6.63 7.86 1.44
C PRO A 10 5.45 7.23 0.69
N ALA A 11 5.72 6.34 -0.28
CA ALA A 11 4.67 5.68 -1.03
C ALA A 11 3.87 4.68 -0.18
N LEU A 12 4.53 4.01 0.77
CA LEU A 12 3.88 3.10 1.71
C LEU A 12 2.96 3.87 2.66
N GLN A 13 3.45 4.99 3.19
CA GLN A 13 2.69 5.87 4.05
C GLN A 13 1.50 6.49 3.32
N GLU A 14 1.69 6.99 2.10
CA GLU A 14 0.61 7.56 1.29
C GLU A 14 -0.49 6.53 1.01
N ALA A 15 -0.14 5.32 0.58
CA ALA A 15 -1.12 4.26 0.33
C ALA A 15 -1.87 3.84 1.60
N TYR A 16 -1.18 3.82 2.75
CA TYR A 16 -1.81 3.58 4.03
C TYR A 16 -2.76 4.71 4.42
N GLU A 17 -2.33 5.96 4.34
CA GLU A 17 -3.13 7.16 4.61
C GLU A 17 -4.38 7.22 3.72
N GLN A 18 -4.25 6.86 2.44
CA GLN A 18 -5.39 6.78 1.53
C GLN A 18 -6.43 5.75 1.96
N VAL A 19 -6.05 4.66 2.64
CA VAL A 19 -7.01 3.64 3.11
C VAL A 19 -7.63 4.03 4.45
N VAL A 20 -6.87 4.61 5.38
CA VAL A 20 -7.39 4.97 6.71
C VAL A 20 -8.15 6.29 6.72
N ASN A 21 -7.94 7.14 5.71
CA ASN A 21 -8.66 8.39 5.58
C ASN A 21 -10.09 8.12 5.07
N GLU A 22 -11.08 8.29 5.93
CA GLU A 22 -12.50 8.10 5.60
C GLU A 22 -13.02 8.97 4.44
N LYS A 23 -12.34 10.08 4.12
CA LYS A 23 -12.68 10.95 2.99
C LYS A 23 -12.12 10.45 1.66
N SER A 24 -11.18 9.52 1.71
CA SER A 24 -10.58 8.91 0.53
C SER A 24 -11.51 7.85 -0.05
N PRO A 25 -11.63 7.75 -1.38
CA PRO A 25 -12.37 6.66 -2.01
C PRO A 25 -11.63 5.32 -1.94
N THR A 26 -10.35 5.29 -1.55
CA THR A 26 -9.54 4.08 -1.52
C THR A 26 -9.92 3.19 -0.33
N ASP A 27 -10.37 1.97 -0.60
CA ASP A 27 -10.76 1.00 0.43
C ASP A 27 -9.63 0.02 0.79
N TRP A 28 -8.69 -0.22 -0.13
CA TRP A 28 -7.61 -1.18 0.08
C TRP A 28 -6.30 -0.76 -0.58
N ALA A 29 -5.20 -1.22 0.02
CA ALA A 29 -3.85 -1.13 -0.52
C ALA A 29 -3.17 -2.50 -0.40
N LEU A 30 -2.45 -2.90 -1.46
CA LEU A 30 -1.69 -4.14 -1.53
C LEU A 30 -0.21 -3.81 -1.56
N PHE A 31 0.56 -4.49 -0.71
CA PHE A 31 2.00 -4.33 -0.60
C PHE A 31 2.71 -5.63 -1.00
N THR A 32 3.88 -5.52 -1.63
CA THR A 32 4.68 -6.67 -2.07
C THR A 32 6.18 -6.37 -1.96
N TYR A 33 7.00 -7.41 -2.02
CA TYR A 33 8.45 -7.30 -2.03
C TYR A 33 9.00 -6.91 -3.41
N GLU A 34 10.13 -6.23 -3.42
CA GLU A 34 10.88 -5.91 -4.63
C GLU A 34 11.82 -7.06 -5.02
N GLY A 35 11.35 -7.91 -5.93
CA GLY A 35 12.15 -9.02 -6.44
C GLY A 35 12.57 -9.98 -5.32
N ASN A 36 13.88 -10.14 -5.11
CA ASN A 36 14.44 -10.99 -4.05
C ASN A 36 15.04 -10.17 -2.89
N SER A 37 14.59 -8.93 -2.68
CA SER A 37 15.02 -8.08 -1.57
C SER A 37 13.97 -8.06 -0.44
N ASN A 38 14.39 -7.56 0.73
CA ASN A 38 13.49 -7.31 1.85
C ASN A 38 12.77 -5.95 1.75
N ASP A 39 12.88 -5.26 0.62
CA ASP A 39 12.24 -3.95 0.41
C ASP A 39 10.76 -4.15 0.04
N ILE A 40 9.87 -3.42 0.72
CA ILE A 40 8.44 -3.43 0.41
C ILE A 40 8.10 -2.27 -0.51
N ARG A 41 7.18 -2.48 -1.44
CA ARG A 41 6.56 -1.45 -2.29
C ARG A 41 5.04 -1.61 -2.36
N VAL A 42 4.37 -0.58 -2.82
CA VAL A 42 2.95 -0.65 -3.20
C VAL A 42 2.82 -1.46 -4.50
N ALA A 43 1.99 -2.49 -4.47
CA ALA A 43 1.62 -3.29 -5.62
C ALA A 43 0.33 -2.79 -6.29
N GLY A 44 -0.59 -2.20 -5.51
CA GLY A 44 -1.80 -1.58 -6.03
C GLY A 44 -2.66 -0.99 -4.91
N THR A 45 -3.60 -0.13 -5.29
CA THR A 45 -4.65 0.39 -4.42
C THR A 45 -5.98 0.31 -5.16
N GLY A 46 -7.09 0.39 -4.44
CA GLY A 46 -8.37 0.40 -5.11
C GLY A 46 -9.56 0.78 -4.23
N VAL A 47 -10.65 1.05 -4.94
CA VAL A 47 -11.98 1.30 -4.37
C VAL A 47 -12.76 -0.02 -4.42
N ARG A 48 -13.44 -0.35 -3.34
CA ARG A 48 -14.37 -1.48 -3.29
C ARG A 48 -15.65 -1.06 -4.00
N ARG A 49 -15.75 -1.37 -5.30
CA ARG A 49 -17.06 -1.33 -5.97
C ARG A 49 -17.89 -2.50 -5.48
N GLY A 50 -18.99 -2.20 -4.79
CA GLY A 50 -20.01 -3.19 -4.48
C GLY A 50 -20.48 -3.86 -5.76
N ARG A 51 -20.52 -5.19 -5.77
CA ARG A 51 -21.21 -5.94 -6.82
C ARG A 51 -22.70 -5.62 -6.69
N GLU A 52 -23.24 -4.93 -7.69
CA GLU A 52 -24.66 -5.12 -8.08
C GLU A 52 -24.80 -6.47 -8.77
#